data_AF-A0A2P6RDL4-F1
#
_entry.id   AF-A0A2P6RDL4-F1
#
_cell.length_a   1.000
_cell.length_b   1.000
_cell.length_c   1.000
_cell.angle_alpha   90.00
_cell.angle_beta   90.00
_cell.angle_gamma   90.00
#
_symmetry.space_group_name_H-M   'P 1'
#
loop_
_entity.id
_entity.type
_entity.pdbx_description
1 polymer ?
#
loop_
_entity_poly.entity_id
_entity_poly.type
_entity_poly.pdbx_seq_one_letter_code
_entity_poly.pdbx_strand_id
1 'polypeptide(L)'
;MKATEIGKIVHSHPLLLGSCSLKKTSSLLCTLHVGKKRLSQYIQENPQVLKNWGWDRKIESFPDSGDEVRSKAERTKFLPDIGFVENSSKMKAALKACRGNGEELQERFDCIVKAGSDRKDVCELIQSCPQNPNQTTDVIEMKIDCLVNELGYPISSLLTATRYLSHKMERVKLRVRMFNWLKDHGIAAPGLSLSTLISCSDSYFIKTYVHRHPAGPQVWHDLKNEIESNC
;
A
#
# COMPACT_ATOMS: atom_id res chain seq x y z
N MET A 1 3.76 10.01 13.90
CA MET A 1 4.14 11.22 14.64
C MET A 1 4.44 12.32 13.63
N LYS A 2 3.78 13.47 13.74
CA LYS A 2 3.99 14.63 12.87
C LYS A 2 5.27 15.36 13.27
N ALA A 3 5.88 16.11 12.36
CA ALA A 3 7.10 16.88 12.63
C ALA A 3 6.93 17.86 13.81
N THR A 4 5.74 18.44 13.96
CA THR A 4 5.39 19.33 15.08
C THR A 4 5.40 18.61 16.43
N GLU A 5 4.94 17.36 16.49
CA GLU A 5 4.97 16.53 17.71
C GLU A 5 6.41 16.17 18.09
N ILE A 6 7.24 15.84 17.09
CA ILE A 6 8.67 15.58 17.29
C ILE A 6 9.36 16.84 17.84
N GLY A 7 9.09 18.02 17.24
CA GLY A 7 9.65 19.29 17.68
C GLY A 7 9.33 19.62 19.14
N LYS A 8 8.11 19.33 19.60
CA LYS A 8 7.73 19.48 21.02
C LYS A 8 8.57 18.59 21.94
N ILE A 9 8.79 17.33 21.56
CA ILE A 9 9.61 16.41 22.37
C ILE A 9 11.05 16.90 22.44
N VAL A 10 11.63 17.31 21.31
CA VAL A 10 13.00 17.85 21.23
C VAL A 10 13.16 19.10 22.10
N HIS A 11 12.19 20.00 22.06
CA HIS A 11 12.22 21.24 22.84
C HIS A 11 12.06 21.00 24.34
N SER A 12 11.10 20.16 24.75
CA SER A 12 10.82 19.90 26.17
C SER A 12 11.78 18.89 26.81
N HIS A 13 12.43 18.03 26.02
CA HIS A 13 13.32 16.98 26.50
C HIS A 13 14.62 16.91 25.67
N PRO A 14 15.41 18.00 25.58
CA PRO A 14 16.59 18.05 24.72
C PRO A 14 17.62 16.99 25.10
N LEU A 15 17.73 16.67 26.40
CA LEU A 15 18.64 15.65 26.91
C LEU A 15 18.29 14.21 26.49
N LEU A 16 17.10 13.96 25.94
CA LEU A 16 16.78 12.64 25.35
C LEU A 16 17.47 12.43 24.01
N LEU A 17 17.79 13.51 23.29
CA LEU A 17 18.51 13.41 22.02
C LEU A 17 19.94 12.96 22.30
N GLY A 18 20.28 11.77 21.79
CA GLY A 18 21.60 11.17 21.98
C GLY A 18 21.82 10.46 23.32
N SER A 19 20.82 10.37 24.21
CA SER A 19 21.01 9.70 25.50
C SER A 19 21.09 8.17 25.43
N CYS A 20 20.60 7.58 24.33
CA CYS A 20 20.59 6.12 24.15
C CYS A 20 20.47 5.73 22.68
N SER A 21 20.99 4.55 22.34
CA SER A 21 20.81 3.92 21.03
C SER A 21 19.57 3.02 21.05
N LEU A 22 18.50 3.45 20.39
CA LEU A 22 17.23 2.73 20.33
C LEU A 22 17.31 1.52 19.38
N LYS A 23 16.54 0.46 19.68
CA LYS A 23 16.32 -0.62 18.71
C LYS A 23 15.59 -0.09 17.47
N LYS A 24 15.75 -0.78 16.34
CA LYS A 24 15.03 -0.44 15.10
C LYS A 24 13.52 -0.43 15.37
N THR A 25 12.79 0.50 14.76
CA THR A 25 11.34 0.65 14.96
C THR A 25 10.58 -0.65 14.68
N SER A 26 10.94 -1.41 13.65
CA SER A 26 10.32 -2.71 13.35
C SER A 26 10.51 -3.72 14.48
N SER A 27 11.70 -3.74 15.10
CA SER A 27 11.98 -4.59 16.26
C SER A 27 11.15 -4.14 17.46
N LEU A 28 11.06 -2.83 17.71
CA LEU A 28 10.26 -2.30 18.82
C LEU A 28 8.77 -2.63 18.65
N LEU A 29 8.20 -2.43 17.47
CA LEU A 29 6.79 -2.76 17.19
C LEU A 29 6.52 -4.26 17.42
N CYS A 30 7.47 -5.12 17.05
CA CYS A 30 7.36 -6.57 17.25
C CYS A 30 7.46 -6.92 18.75
N THR A 31 8.50 -6.47 19.45
CA THR A 31 8.73 -6.81 20.86
C THR A 31 7.69 -6.20 21.80
N LEU A 32 7.23 -4.98 21.52
CA LEU A 32 6.21 -4.31 22.32
C LEU A 32 4.78 -4.77 21.97
N HIS A 33 4.60 -5.55 20.90
CA HIS A 33 3.30 -5.97 20.36
C HIS A 33 2.34 -4.78 20.15
N VAL A 34 2.84 -3.71 19.52
CA VAL A 34 2.11 -2.43 19.43
C VAL A 34 2.12 -1.88 18.01
N GLY A 35 1.03 -1.22 17.62
CA GLY A 35 0.94 -0.46 16.36
C GLY A 35 1.66 0.89 16.43
N LYS A 36 2.01 1.46 15.26
CA LYS A 36 2.71 2.75 15.16
C LYS A 36 1.98 3.90 15.86
N LYS A 37 0.64 3.94 15.77
CA LYS A 37 -0.20 5.00 16.35
C LYS A 37 -0.15 4.98 17.88
N ARG A 38 -0.38 3.80 18.48
CA ARG A 38 -0.31 3.59 19.94
C ARG A 38 1.11 3.80 20.48
N LEU A 39 2.15 3.35 19.75
CA LEU A 39 3.54 3.64 20.11
C LEU A 39 3.83 5.15 20.10
N SER A 40 3.38 5.85 19.06
CA SER A 40 3.52 7.31 18.95
C SER A 40 2.83 8.02 20.11
N GLN A 41 1.62 7.60 20.47
CA GLN A 41 0.88 8.17 21.60
C GLN A 41 1.64 7.95 22.92
N TYR A 42 2.13 6.73 23.17
CA TYR A 42 2.88 6.42 24.39
C TYR A 42 4.16 7.26 24.52
N ILE A 43 4.87 7.49 23.42
CA ILE A 43 6.05 8.37 23.39
C ILE A 43 5.65 9.83 23.63
N GLN A 44 4.52 10.28 23.10
CA GLN A 44 4.05 11.66 23.30
C GLN A 44 3.62 11.92 24.74
N GLU A 45 2.96 10.95 25.37
CA GLU A 45 2.52 11.03 26.77
C GLU A 45 3.71 11.06 27.74
N ASN A 46 4.74 10.26 27.48
CA ASN A 46 5.96 10.27 28.27
C ASN A 46 7.21 9.98 27.42
N PRO A 47 7.92 11.01 26.92
CA PRO A 47 9.10 10.81 26.08
C PRO A 47 10.25 10.06 26.76
N GLN A 48 10.34 10.06 28.09
CA GLN A 48 11.42 9.41 28.82
C GLN A 48 11.39 7.88 28.69
N VAL A 49 10.26 7.30 28.30
CA VAL A 49 10.12 5.85 28.06
C VAL A 49 11.09 5.33 27.00
N LEU A 50 11.54 6.20 26.09
CA LEU A 50 12.53 5.86 25.06
C LEU A 50 13.82 5.28 25.66
N LYS A 51 14.25 5.77 26.84
CA LYS A 51 15.46 5.26 27.53
C LYS A 51 15.35 3.78 27.89
N ASN A 52 14.14 3.26 28.07
CA ASN A 52 13.90 1.86 28.41
C ASN A 52 13.98 0.93 27.18
N TRP A 53 14.06 1.49 25.98
CA TRP A 53 14.08 0.74 24.71
C TRP A 53 15.45 0.76 24.03
N GLY A 54 16.50 1.03 24.82
CA GLY A 54 17.89 0.90 24.42
C GLY A 54 18.22 -0.49 23.90
N TRP A 55 19.24 -0.57 23.04
CA TRP A 55 19.72 -1.83 22.47
C TRP A 55 20.07 -2.89 23.50
N ASP A 56 20.61 -2.46 24.63
CA ASP A 56 21.10 -3.24 25.78
C ASP A 56 19.99 -3.66 26.76
N ARG A 57 18.76 -3.15 26.59
CA ARG A 57 17.67 -3.40 27.54
C ARG A 57 16.74 -4.51 27.08
N LYS A 58 16.28 -5.29 28.07
CA LYS A 58 15.15 -6.22 27.91
C LYS A 58 13.86 -5.39 27.89
N ILE A 59 13.04 -5.60 26.87
CA ILE A 59 11.80 -4.86 26.66
C ILE A 59 10.64 -5.81 26.94
N GLU A 60 9.73 -5.39 27.82
CA GLU A 60 8.48 -6.10 28.06
C GLU A 60 7.41 -5.63 27.08
N SER A 61 6.56 -6.56 26.65
CA SER A 61 5.40 -6.27 25.82
C SER A 61 4.45 -5.32 26.53
N PHE A 62 3.78 -4.43 25.79
CA PHE A 62 2.69 -3.69 26.38
C PHE A 62 1.51 -4.62 26.72
N PRO A 63 0.67 -4.24 27.70
CA PRO A 63 -0.61 -4.90 27.90
C PRO A 63 -1.39 -4.91 26.57
N ASP A 64 -2.05 -6.03 26.30
CA ASP A 64 -2.96 -6.11 25.18
C ASP A 64 -4.01 -5.00 25.33
N SER A 65 -4.11 -4.13 24.33
CA SER A 65 -5.12 -3.08 24.30
C SER A 65 -6.50 -3.59 23.87
N GLY A 66 -6.60 -4.85 23.41
CA GLY A 66 -7.79 -5.35 22.74
C GLY A 66 -8.03 -4.71 21.37
N ASP A 67 -7.09 -3.90 20.87
CA ASP A 67 -7.22 -3.17 19.61
C ASP A 67 -7.43 -4.11 18.42
N GLU A 68 -6.72 -5.25 18.40
CA GLU A 68 -6.86 -6.24 17.34
C GLU A 68 -8.23 -6.93 17.41
N VAL A 69 -8.72 -7.23 18.62
CA VAL A 69 -10.05 -7.81 18.83
C VAL A 69 -11.13 -6.84 18.36
N ARG A 70 -11.04 -5.56 18.75
CA ARG A 70 -11.94 -4.50 18.30
C ARG A 70 -11.88 -4.29 16.78
N SER A 71 -10.67 -4.16 16.22
CA SER A 71 -10.47 -3.99 14.78
C SER A 71 -11.00 -5.19 13.99
N LYS A 72 -10.88 -6.41 14.52
CA LYS A 72 -11.48 -7.61 13.92
C LYS A 72 -13.00 -7.58 13.99
N ALA A 73 -13.58 -7.15 15.11
CA ALA A 73 -15.03 -7.01 15.26
C ALA A 73 -15.60 -5.99 14.28
N GLU A 74 -14.94 -4.84 14.12
CA GLU A 74 -15.33 -3.81 13.15
C GLU A 74 -15.22 -4.29 11.70
N ARG A 75 -14.13 -4.99 11.34
CA ARG A 75 -14.00 -5.63 10.02
C ARG A 75 -15.12 -6.64 9.75
N THR A 76 -15.57 -7.35 10.79
CA THR A 76 -16.67 -8.33 10.67
C THR A 76 -18.00 -7.65 10.37
N LYS A 77 -18.18 -6.38 10.75
CA LYS A 77 -19.35 -5.56 10.39
C LYS A 77 -19.24 -4.95 8.99
N PHE A 78 -18.06 -4.46 8.62
CA PHE A 78 -17.82 -3.80 7.33
C PHE A 78 -17.94 -4.76 6.12
N LEU A 79 -17.42 -5.98 6.22
CA LEU A 79 -17.38 -6.89 5.07
C LEU A 79 -18.77 -7.28 4.54
N PRO A 80 -19.78 -7.57 5.38
CA PRO A 80 -21.16 -7.74 4.92
C PRO A 80 -21.73 -6.54 4.16
N ASP A 81 -21.43 -5.31 4.61
CA ASP A 81 -21.92 -4.07 3.98
C ASP A 81 -21.41 -3.87 2.53
N ILE A 82 -20.31 -4.52 2.18
CA ILE A 82 -19.75 -4.53 0.81
C ILE A 82 -20.00 -5.84 0.06
N GLY A 83 -20.87 -6.71 0.58
CA GLY A 83 -21.40 -7.89 -0.12
C GLY A 83 -20.75 -9.24 0.25
N PHE A 84 -19.92 -9.33 1.27
CA PHE A 84 -19.43 -10.63 1.74
C PHE A 84 -20.52 -11.39 2.52
N VAL A 85 -20.75 -12.65 2.15
CA VAL A 85 -21.65 -13.53 2.89
C VAL A 85 -21.06 -13.86 4.26
N GLU A 86 -21.84 -13.62 5.32
CA GLU A 86 -21.44 -13.89 6.70
C GLU A 86 -20.98 -15.34 6.89
N ASN A 87 -19.93 -15.51 7.70
CA ASN A 87 -19.33 -16.81 8.05
C ASN A 87 -18.78 -17.64 6.86
N SER A 88 -18.83 -17.12 5.63
CA SER A 88 -18.31 -17.81 4.45
C SER A 88 -16.79 -17.96 4.49
N SER A 89 -16.27 -18.93 3.74
CA SER A 89 -14.82 -19.10 3.55
C SER A 89 -14.17 -17.86 2.92
N LYS A 90 -14.88 -17.20 1.98
CA LYS A 90 -14.44 -15.94 1.36
C LYS A 90 -14.33 -14.81 2.37
N MET A 91 -15.32 -14.63 3.25
CA MET A 91 -15.25 -13.62 4.32
C MET A 91 -14.10 -13.91 5.28
N LYS A 92 -13.91 -15.18 5.68
CA LYS A 92 -12.76 -15.57 6.53
C LYS A 92 -11.42 -15.27 5.87
N ALA A 93 -11.30 -15.46 4.55
CA ALA A 93 -10.11 -15.10 3.79
C ALA A 93 -9.93 -13.57 3.71
N ALA A 94 -11.00 -12.81 3.46
CA ALA A 94 -10.98 -11.36 3.43
C ALA A 94 -10.58 -10.76 4.79
N LEU A 95 -11.12 -11.26 5.90
CA LEU A 95 -10.72 -10.84 7.26
C LEU A 95 -9.22 -11.01 7.51
N LYS A 96 -8.60 -12.08 6.97
CA LYS A 96 -7.16 -12.32 7.05
C LYS A 96 -6.35 -11.42 6.12
N ALA A 97 -6.92 -10.99 4.99
CA ALA A 97 -6.26 -10.16 4.00
C ALA A 97 -6.34 -8.66 4.34
N CYS A 98 -7.50 -8.17 4.79
CA CYS A 98 -7.72 -6.77 5.15
C CYS A 98 -6.88 -6.36 6.38
N ARG A 99 -6.40 -5.13 6.36
CA ARG A 99 -5.61 -4.49 7.43
C ARG A 99 -6.29 -3.17 7.82
N GLY A 100 -6.18 -2.84 9.10
CA GLY A 100 -6.85 -1.67 9.67
C GLY A 100 -8.15 -2.05 10.39
N ASN A 101 -8.73 -1.03 11.01
CA ASN A 101 -10.01 -1.12 11.71
C ASN A 101 -11.17 -0.81 10.72
N GLY A 102 -12.42 -0.80 11.19
CA GLY A 102 -13.57 -0.58 10.30
C GLY A 102 -13.61 0.82 9.69
N GLU A 103 -13.28 1.83 10.50
CA GLU A 103 -13.25 3.23 10.08
C GLU A 103 -12.20 3.48 8.98
N GLU A 104 -10.97 2.99 9.17
CA GLU A 104 -9.91 3.10 8.17
C GLU A 104 -10.26 2.40 6.85
N LEU A 105 -10.97 1.27 6.91
CA LEU A 105 -11.43 0.58 5.71
C LEU A 105 -12.53 1.35 4.99
N GLN A 106 -13.45 1.96 5.74
CA GLN A 106 -14.49 2.82 5.18
C GLN A 106 -13.89 4.08 4.54
N GLU A 107 -12.92 4.73 5.18
CA GLU A 107 -12.24 5.90 4.62
C GLU A 107 -11.58 5.58 3.27
N ARG A 108 -10.90 4.42 3.18
CA ARG A 108 -10.23 3.97 1.95
C ARG A 108 -11.23 3.54 0.88
N PHE A 109 -12.35 2.95 1.28
CA PHE A 109 -13.47 2.67 0.38
C PHE A 109 -14.01 3.98 -0.21
N ASP A 110 -14.32 4.96 0.63
CA ASP A 110 -14.88 6.25 0.24
C ASP A 110 -13.91 7.05 -0.63
N CYS A 111 -12.61 6.93 -0.38
CA CYS A 111 -11.56 7.51 -1.21
C CYS A 111 -11.65 7.03 -2.68
N ILE A 112 -11.83 5.72 -2.92
CA ILE A 112 -11.98 5.17 -4.28
C ILE A 112 -13.30 5.63 -4.92
N VAL A 113 -14.39 5.67 -4.15
CA VAL A 113 -15.70 6.16 -4.64
C VAL A 113 -15.62 7.63 -5.03
N LYS A 114 -15.04 8.47 -4.17
CA LYS A 114 -14.85 9.92 -4.41
C LYS A 114 -13.97 10.20 -5.63
N ALA A 115 -13.04 9.31 -5.94
CA ALA A 115 -12.22 9.41 -7.15
C ALA A 115 -13.00 9.15 -8.46
N GLY A 116 -14.28 8.76 -8.38
CA GLY A 116 -15.19 8.64 -9.52
C GLY A 116 -15.60 7.21 -9.87
N SER A 117 -15.33 6.24 -8.99
CA SER A 117 -15.82 4.85 -9.16
C SER A 117 -17.21 4.68 -8.56
N ASP A 118 -18.09 3.91 -9.21
CA ASP A 118 -19.39 3.58 -8.63
C ASP A 118 -19.24 2.74 -7.35
N ARG A 119 -20.14 2.92 -6.39
CA ARG A 119 -20.10 2.18 -5.12
C ARG A 119 -20.10 0.67 -5.34
N LYS A 120 -20.91 0.17 -6.29
CA LYS A 120 -21.00 -1.25 -6.63
C LYS A 120 -19.68 -1.76 -7.20
N ASP A 121 -19.07 -0.98 -8.08
CA ASP A 121 -17.77 -1.27 -8.67
C ASP A 121 -16.68 -1.38 -7.60
N VAL A 122 -16.67 -0.47 -6.62
CA VAL A 122 -15.72 -0.54 -5.49
C VAL A 122 -15.97 -1.77 -4.61
N CYS A 123 -17.22 -2.16 -4.37
CA CYS A 123 -17.55 -3.41 -3.70
C CYS A 123 -16.98 -4.63 -4.45
N GLU A 124 -17.20 -4.71 -5.77
CA GLU A 124 -16.69 -5.80 -6.61
C GLU A 124 -15.16 -5.85 -6.66
N LEU A 125 -14.51 -4.69 -6.71
CA LEU A 125 -13.05 -4.55 -6.64
C LEU A 125 -12.49 -5.12 -5.32
N ILE A 126 -13.07 -4.75 -4.18
CA ILE A 126 -12.60 -5.21 -2.87
C ILE A 126 -12.94 -6.67 -2.64
N GLN A 127 -14.10 -7.14 -3.09
CA GLN A 127 -14.43 -8.56 -3.05
C GLN A 127 -13.43 -9.42 -3.83
N SER A 128 -12.99 -8.92 -4.99
CA SER A 128 -11.99 -9.58 -5.83
C SER A 128 -10.58 -9.54 -5.23
N CYS A 129 -10.25 -8.45 -4.54
CA CYS A 129 -8.90 -8.18 -4.03
C CYS A 129 -8.97 -7.46 -2.67
N PRO A 130 -9.25 -8.17 -1.56
CA PRO A 130 -9.52 -7.55 -0.26
C PRO A 130 -8.33 -6.77 0.33
N GLN A 131 -7.12 -7.00 -0.19
CA GLN A 131 -5.93 -6.28 0.21
C GLN A 131 -5.74 -4.92 -0.47
N ASN A 132 -6.52 -4.58 -1.49
CA ASN A 132 -6.42 -3.29 -2.19
C ASN A 132 -6.49 -2.07 -1.24
N PRO A 133 -7.44 -2.01 -0.29
CA PRO A 133 -7.49 -0.92 0.69
C PRO A 133 -6.47 -1.09 1.83
N ASN A 134 -5.38 -1.85 1.69
CA ASN A 134 -4.35 -1.94 2.75
C ASN A 134 -3.25 -0.86 2.63
N GLN A 135 -3.55 0.23 1.94
CA GLN A 135 -2.63 1.36 1.71
C GLN A 135 -3.27 2.63 2.27
N THR A 136 -2.49 3.71 2.44
CA THR A 136 -3.06 5.00 2.85
C THR A 136 -3.93 5.58 1.72
N THR A 137 -4.88 6.43 2.07
CA THR A 137 -5.71 7.18 1.11
C THR A 137 -4.84 7.94 0.12
N ASP A 138 -3.78 8.62 0.58
CA ASP A 138 -2.85 9.36 -0.28
C ASP A 138 -2.19 8.46 -1.35
N VAL A 139 -1.84 7.22 -0.99
CA VAL A 139 -1.25 6.26 -1.93
C VAL A 139 -2.29 5.74 -2.92
N ILE A 140 -3.54 5.55 -2.48
CA ILE A 140 -4.64 5.16 -3.35
C ILE A 140 -4.92 6.27 -4.37
N GLU A 141 -5.04 7.52 -3.90
CA GLU A 141 -5.26 8.70 -4.74
C GLU A 141 -4.13 8.88 -5.77
N MET A 142 -2.87 8.80 -5.32
CA MET A 142 -1.70 8.89 -6.21
C MET A 142 -1.69 7.78 -7.28
N LYS A 143 -2.14 6.57 -6.94
CA LYS A 143 -2.27 5.49 -7.91
C LYS A 143 -3.41 5.72 -8.88
N ILE A 144 -4.56 6.22 -8.42
CA ILE A 144 -5.67 6.52 -9.31
C ILE A 144 -5.30 7.67 -10.26
N ASP A 145 -4.63 8.71 -9.76
CA ASP A 145 -4.10 9.81 -10.56
C ASP A 145 -3.13 9.31 -11.63
N CYS A 146 -2.17 8.46 -11.25
CA CYS A 146 -1.27 7.84 -12.22
C CYS A 146 -2.02 7.00 -13.27
N LEU A 147 -3.02 6.22 -12.88
CA LEU A 147 -3.80 5.41 -13.82
C LEU A 147 -4.49 6.29 -14.88
N VAL A 148 -5.16 7.35 -14.43
CA VAL A 148 -6.02 8.19 -15.28
C VAL A 148 -5.21 9.24 -16.02
N ASN A 149 -4.45 10.05 -15.30
CA ASN A 149 -3.81 11.24 -15.84
C ASN A 149 -2.44 10.95 -16.47
N GLU A 150 -1.65 10.02 -15.90
CA GLU A 150 -0.34 9.69 -16.47
C GLU A 150 -0.40 8.58 -17.52
N LEU A 151 -1.17 7.52 -17.28
CA LEU A 151 -1.22 6.34 -18.16
C LEU A 151 -2.39 6.37 -19.14
N GLY A 152 -3.34 7.29 -18.98
CA GLY A 152 -4.47 7.50 -19.89
C GLY A 152 -5.54 6.40 -19.84
N TYR A 153 -5.58 5.60 -18.78
CA TYR A 153 -6.62 4.57 -18.61
C TYR A 153 -7.84 5.16 -17.90
N PRO A 154 -9.08 4.83 -18.33
CA PRO A 154 -10.26 5.23 -17.58
C PRO A 154 -10.24 4.59 -16.18
N ILE A 155 -10.84 5.24 -15.18
CA ILE A 155 -10.90 4.73 -13.80
C ILE A 155 -11.57 3.34 -13.73
N SER A 156 -12.51 3.05 -14.63
CA SER A 156 -13.15 1.73 -14.76
C SER A 156 -12.15 0.58 -15.03
N SER A 157 -10.93 0.90 -15.47
CA SER A 157 -9.84 -0.07 -15.60
C SER A 157 -9.44 -0.70 -14.27
N LEU A 158 -9.78 -0.10 -13.13
CA LEU A 158 -9.60 -0.72 -11.82
C LEU A 158 -10.36 -2.04 -11.69
N LEU A 159 -11.53 -2.18 -12.34
CA LEU A 159 -12.33 -3.42 -12.29
C LEU A 159 -11.76 -4.52 -13.17
N THR A 160 -11.21 -4.15 -14.33
CA THR A 160 -10.62 -5.13 -15.25
C THR A 160 -9.20 -5.51 -14.81
N ALA A 161 -8.50 -4.61 -14.13
CA ALA A 161 -7.18 -4.81 -13.54
C ALA A 161 -7.21 -4.68 -12.01
N THR A 162 -8.02 -5.52 -11.34
CA THR A 162 -8.26 -5.46 -9.88
C THR A 162 -7.00 -5.49 -9.01
N ARG A 163 -5.90 -6.02 -9.52
CA ARG A 163 -4.61 -6.05 -8.80
C ARG A 163 -3.75 -4.80 -8.99
N TYR A 164 -4.18 -3.83 -9.80
CA TYR A 164 -3.45 -2.58 -10.06
C TYR A 164 -3.00 -1.89 -8.78
N LEU A 165 -3.93 -1.68 -7.84
CA LEU A 165 -3.64 -1.05 -6.55
C LEU A 165 -2.65 -1.86 -5.70
N SER A 166 -2.50 -3.16 -5.94
CA SER A 166 -1.52 -3.99 -5.24
C SER A 166 -0.09 -3.88 -5.82
N HIS A 167 0.08 -3.37 -7.04
CA HIS A 167 1.40 -3.25 -7.68
C HIS A 167 2.10 -1.93 -7.31
N LYS A 168 3.43 -1.95 -7.37
CA LYS A 168 4.27 -0.76 -7.32
C LYS A 168 4.02 0.10 -8.57
N MET A 169 3.96 1.42 -8.43
CA MET A 169 3.66 2.31 -9.55
C MET A 169 4.74 2.26 -10.62
N GLU A 170 6.00 2.20 -10.20
CA GLU A 170 7.19 2.13 -11.07
C GLU A 170 7.11 0.92 -11.99
N ARG A 171 6.70 -0.24 -11.43
CA ARG A 171 6.49 -1.46 -12.22
C ARG A 171 5.43 -1.25 -13.30
N VAL A 172 4.31 -0.63 -12.95
CA VAL A 172 3.21 -0.43 -13.90
C VAL A 172 3.62 0.57 -14.98
N LYS A 173 4.17 1.72 -14.58
CA LYS A 173 4.68 2.75 -15.50
C LYS A 173 5.68 2.16 -16.49
N LEU A 174 6.68 1.43 -16.01
CA LEU A 174 7.73 0.85 -16.84
C LEU A 174 7.16 -0.11 -17.89
N ARG A 175 6.22 -0.97 -17.50
CA ARG A 175 5.60 -1.96 -18.39
C ARG A 175 4.67 -1.33 -19.41
N VAL A 176 3.87 -0.36 -18.99
CA VAL A 176 2.96 0.36 -19.91
C VAL A 176 3.77 1.17 -20.91
N ARG A 177 4.78 1.91 -20.47
CA ARG A 177 5.65 2.68 -21.38
C ARG A 177 6.40 1.79 -22.36
N MET A 178 6.98 0.68 -21.89
CA MET A 178 7.65 -0.28 -22.78
C MET A 178 6.67 -0.87 -23.81
N PHE A 179 5.46 -1.25 -23.38
CA PHE A 179 4.47 -1.80 -24.29
C PHE A 179 3.98 -0.78 -25.31
N ASN A 180 3.77 0.47 -24.90
CA ASN A 180 3.43 1.58 -25.81
C ASN A 180 4.54 1.82 -26.82
N TRP A 181 5.81 1.86 -26.38
CA TRP A 181 6.94 1.98 -27.29
C TRP A 181 6.99 0.85 -28.33
N LEU A 182 6.77 -0.41 -27.92
CA LEU A 182 6.68 -1.55 -28.85
C LEU A 182 5.50 -1.41 -29.82
N LYS A 183 4.37 -0.88 -29.38
CA LYS A 183 3.18 -0.63 -30.21
C LYS A 183 3.48 0.44 -31.26
N ASP A 184 4.13 1.53 -30.85
CA ASP A 184 4.46 2.66 -31.73
C ASP A 184 5.50 2.25 -32.80
N HIS A 185 6.30 1.21 -32.54
CA HIS A 185 7.23 0.60 -33.50
C HIS A 185 6.61 -0.57 -34.30
N GLY A 186 5.31 -0.82 -34.17
CA GLY A 186 4.61 -1.88 -34.90
C GLY A 186 4.95 -3.32 -34.45
N ILE A 187 5.62 -3.49 -33.30
CA ILE A 187 6.05 -4.81 -32.79
C ILE A 187 4.98 -5.47 -31.93
N ALA A 188 4.18 -4.67 -31.22
CA ALA A 188 3.09 -5.15 -30.38
C ALA A 188 1.73 -4.80 -30.99
N ALA A 189 0.86 -5.80 -31.14
CA ALA A 189 -0.51 -5.58 -31.56
C ALA A 189 -1.29 -4.76 -30.51
N PRO A 190 -2.18 -3.85 -30.93
CA PRO A 190 -3.09 -3.18 -30.00
C PRO A 190 -4.03 -4.18 -29.31
N GLY A 191 -4.50 -3.84 -28.11
CA GLY A 191 -5.54 -4.62 -27.42
C GLY A 191 -5.08 -5.50 -26.26
N LEU A 192 -3.80 -5.47 -25.88
CA LEU A 192 -3.36 -6.13 -24.65
C LEU A 192 -3.93 -5.41 -23.41
N SER A 193 -4.62 -6.14 -22.54
CA SER A 193 -5.23 -5.55 -21.35
C SER A 193 -4.18 -5.10 -20.32
N LEU A 194 -4.50 -4.04 -19.57
CA LEU A 194 -3.67 -3.58 -18.45
C LEU A 194 -3.42 -4.70 -17.43
N SER A 195 -4.45 -5.49 -17.12
CA SER A 195 -4.37 -6.62 -16.19
C SER A 195 -3.30 -7.63 -16.61
N THR A 196 -3.23 -7.96 -17.90
CA THR A 196 -2.21 -8.87 -18.45
C THR A 196 -0.81 -8.28 -18.35
N LEU A 197 -0.65 -7.00 -18.66
CA LEU A 197 0.64 -6.30 -18.60
C LEU A 197 1.24 -6.32 -17.19
N ILE A 198 0.44 -6.03 -16.16
CA ILE A 198 0.95 -5.83 -14.80
C ILE A 198 1.13 -7.14 -14.01
N SER A 199 0.40 -8.21 -14.38
CA SER A 199 0.33 -9.44 -13.58
C SER A 199 1.50 -10.41 -13.77
N CYS A 200 2.18 -10.41 -14.93
CA CYS A 200 3.26 -11.39 -15.20
C CYS A 200 4.56 -11.07 -14.43
N SER A 201 5.47 -12.06 -14.31
CA SER A 201 6.81 -11.85 -13.71
C SER A 201 7.68 -10.94 -14.59
N ASP A 202 8.79 -10.43 -14.05
CA ASP A 202 9.72 -9.60 -14.85
C ASP A 202 10.45 -10.42 -15.90
N SER A 203 10.92 -11.62 -15.55
CA SER A 203 11.54 -12.54 -16.50
C SER A 203 10.61 -12.87 -17.66
N TYR A 204 9.32 -13.10 -17.39
CA TYR A 204 8.33 -13.36 -18.42
C TYR A 204 8.09 -12.12 -19.28
N PHE A 205 7.93 -10.95 -18.67
CA PHE A 205 7.67 -9.70 -19.41
C PHE A 205 8.84 -9.37 -20.35
N ILE A 206 10.07 -9.48 -19.87
CA ILE A 206 11.28 -9.19 -20.64
C ILE A 206 11.39 -10.16 -21.82
N LYS A 207 11.31 -11.46 -21.56
CA LYS A 207 11.39 -12.49 -22.62
C LYS A 207 10.27 -12.33 -23.65
N THR A 208 9.06 -12.06 -23.19
CA THR A 208 7.87 -12.06 -24.05
C THR A 208 7.71 -10.77 -24.83
N TYR A 209 8.07 -9.61 -24.28
CA TYR A 209 7.80 -8.30 -24.90
C TYR A 209 9.09 -7.55 -25.23
N VAL A 210 9.97 -7.35 -24.24
CA VAL A 210 11.18 -6.52 -24.41
C VAL A 210 12.08 -7.07 -25.50
N HIS A 211 12.31 -8.39 -25.53
CA HIS A 211 13.19 -9.04 -26.51
C HIS A 211 12.59 -9.18 -27.91
N ARG A 212 11.36 -8.70 -28.16
CA ARG A 212 10.78 -8.72 -29.51
C ARG A 212 11.42 -7.71 -30.45
N HIS A 213 12.12 -6.71 -29.92
CA HIS A 213 12.83 -5.71 -30.71
C HIS A 213 14.32 -5.70 -30.32
N PRO A 214 15.27 -5.60 -31.27
CA PRO A 214 16.71 -5.57 -30.97
C PRO A 214 17.11 -4.45 -29.99
N ALA A 215 16.54 -3.25 -30.14
CA ALA A 215 16.76 -2.13 -29.23
C ALA A 215 15.96 -2.21 -27.90
N GLY A 216 15.08 -3.21 -27.76
CA GLY A 216 14.17 -3.32 -26.62
C GLY A 216 14.87 -3.37 -25.24
N PRO A 217 15.93 -4.16 -25.04
CA PRO A 217 16.67 -4.18 -23.78
C PRO A 217 17.23 -2.82 -23.36
N GLN A 218 17.75 -2.05 -24.33
CA GLN A 218 18.29 -0.73 -24.08
C GLN A 218 17.17 0.23 -23.67
N VAL A 219 16.08 0.29 -24.43
CA VAL A 219 14.93 1.14 -24.13
C VAL A 219 14.32 0.80 -22.77
N TRP A 220 14.21 -0.49 -22.44
CA TRP A 220 13.73 -0.94 -21.13
C TRP A 220 14.60 -0.42 -19.99
N HIS A 221 15.93 -0.46 -20.14
CA HIS A 221 16.87 0.05 -19.16
C HIS A 221 16.76 1.57 -19.02
N ASP A 222 16.65 2.30 -20.13
CA ASP A 222 16.55 3.76 -20.13
C ASP A 222 15.24 4.24 -19.48
N LEU A 223 14.11 3.62 -19.84
CA LEU A 223 12.82 3.87 -19.21
C LEU A 223 12.85 3.60 -17.70
N LYS A 224 13.57 2.56 -17.28
CA LYS A 224 13.70 2.22 -15.87
C LYS A 224 14.45 3.31 -15.10
N ASN A 225 15.57 3.78 -15.64
CA ASN A 225 16.36 4.85 -15.03
C ASN A 225 15.59 6.17 -14.97
N GLU A 226 14.83 6.49 -16.03
CA GLU A 226 13.98 7.69 -16.07
C GLU A 226 12.92 7.65 -14.95
N ILE A 227 12.26 6.51 -14.75
CA ILE A 227 11.24 6.36 -13.70
C ILE A 227 11.86 6.44 -12.31
N GLU A 228 13.01 5.78 -12.09
CA GLU A 228 13.71 5.81 -10.80
C GLU A 228 14.26 7.21 -10.44
N SER A 229 14.55 8.05 -11.45
CA SER A 229 15.04 9.42 -11.23
C SER A 229 13.92 10.42 -10.91
N ASN A 230 12.65 10.06 -11.16
CA ASN A 230 11.47 10.91 -10.96
C ASN A 230 10.66 10.53 -9.70
N CYS A 231 11.17 9.63 -8.87
CA CYS A 231 10.56 9.17 -7.61
C CYS A 231 11.38 9.63 -6.40
#